data_AF-A0A174LEQ2-F1
#
_entry.id   AF-A0A174LEQ2-F1
#
_cell.length_a   1.000
_cell.length_b   1.000
_cell.length_c   1.000
_cell.angle_alpha   90.00
_cell.angle_beta   90.00
_cell.angle_gamma   90.00
#
_symmetry.space_group_name_H-M   'P 1'
#
loop_
_entity.id
_entity.type
_entity.pdbx_description
1 polymer ?
#
loop_
_entity_poly.entity_id
_entity_poly.type
_entity_poly.pdbx_seq_one_letter_code
_entity_poly.pdbx_strand_id
1 'polypeptide(L)'
;MESHKIIQVEEKVPLKLLLPLSIQHMFAMFGASVLVPFIFGINPAIVLFMNGVGTLIFIVVTKAKSPAYLGSSFAFLAPAGVVISKMGYPYVERLSDAVFNIRMLYDDTVLIGGELGEYADYFIEKVWGILDSQDIYREESAKDYVKVCEDGENVIAIGAAMYYINQAAVRL
;
A
#
# COMPACT_ATOMS: atom_id res chain seq x y z
N MET A 1 29.30 43.01 -2.19
CA MET A 1 29.58 41.56 -2.25
C MET A 1 28.88 40.93 -1.06
N GLU A 2 27.69 40.37 -1.28
CA GLU A 2 27.01 39.54 -0.28
C GLU A 2 27.94 38.37 0.07
N SER A 3 28.39 38.26 1.32
CA SER A 3 29.22 37.14 1.75
C SER A 3 28.33 35.91 1.94
N HIS A 4 28.32 35.00 0.97
CA HIS A 4 27.65 33.72 1.13
C HIS A 4 28.39 32.90 2.20
N LYS A 5 27.84 32.87 3.41
CA LYS A 5 28.35 32.04 4.50
C LYS A 5 28.03 30.56 4.20
N ILE A 6 29.06 29.76 3.95
CA ILE A 6 28.95 28.31 3.77
C ILE A 6 28.97 27.65 5.16
N ILE A 7 27.94 26.88 5.49
CA ILE A 7 27.85 26.15 6.76
C ILE A 7 28.47 24.77 6.56
N GLN A 8 29.52 24.47 7.33
CA GLN A 8 30.20 23.16 7.29
C GLN A 8 29.43 22.10 8.09
N VAL A 9 29.77 20.83 7.91
CA VAL A 9 29.07 19.68 8.53
C VAL A 9 29.16 19.74 10.06
N GLU A 10 30.31 20.15 10.59
CA GLU A 10 30.59 20.24 12.01
C GLU A 10 30.02 21.53 12.64
N GLU A 11 29.59 22.49 11.83
CA GLU A 11 29.06 23.76 12.31
C GLU A 11 27.60 23.66 12.70
N LYS A 12 27.24 24.27 13.83
CA LYS A 12 25.84 24.37 14.25
C LYS A 12 25.15 25.48 13.46
N VAL A 13 24.05 25.10 12.80
CA VAL A 13 23.18 26.05 12.11
C VAL A 13 22.59 27.04 13.12
N PRO A 14 22.56 28.36 12.81
CA PRO A 14 21.87 29.33 13.65
C PRO A 14 20.40 28.93 13.84
N LEU A 15 19.88 29.02 15.08
CA LEU A 15 18.52 28.58 15.41
C LEU A 15 17.43 29.17 14.48
N LYS A 16 17.63 30.41 14.02
CA LYS A 16 16.73 31.11 13.09
C LYS A 16 16.66 30.46 11.70
N LEU A 17 17.74 29.79 11.28
CA LEU A 17 17.86 29.13 9.98
C LEU A 17 17.62 27.62 10.06
N LEU A 18 17.71 27.02 11.25
CA LEU A 18 17.57 25.58 11.45
C LEU A 18 16.20 25.08 10.95
N LEU A 19 15.11 25.66 11.46
CA LEU A 19 13.76 25.25 11.09
C LEU A 19 13.46 25.39 9.57
N PRO A 20 13.70 26.55 8.92
CA PRO A 20 13.42 26.69 7.49
C PRO A 20 14.30 25.77 6.61
N LEU A 21 15.58 25.55 6.96
CA LEU A 21 16.43 24.59 6.23
C LEU A 21 15.92 23.16 6.38
N SER A 22 15.51 22.75 7.59
CA SER A 22 14.95 21.42 7.83
C SER A 22 13.69 21.17 7.02
N ILE A 23 12.78 22.17 6.97
CA ILE A 23 11.56 22.09 6.18
C ILE A 23 11.88 22.01 4.68
N GLN A 24 12.84 22.81 4.19
CA GLN A 24 13.28 22.75 2.81
C GLN A 24 13.83 21.36 2.45
N HIS A 25 14.65 20.78 3.32
CA HIS A 25 15.21 19.44 3.10
C HIS A 25 14.12 18.35 3.11
N MET A 26 13.16 18.45 4.05
CA MET A 26 12.02 17.55 4.11
C MET A 26 11.24 17.55 2.80
N PHE A 27 10.86 18.73 2.28
CA PHE A 27 10.12 18.81 1.02
C PHE A 27 10.94 18.33 -0.19
N ALA A 28 12.27 18.56 -0.19
CA ALA A 28 13.14 18.08 -1.26
C ALA A 28 13.15 16.53 -1.33
N MET A 29 13.15 15.84 -0.19
CA MET A 29 13.19 14.37 -0.13
C MET A 29 11.80 13.71 -0.15
N PHE A 30 10.75 14.47 0.12
CA PHE A 30 9.37 13.97 0.26
C PHE A 30 8.86 13.27 -0.99
N GLY A 31 9.04 13.87 -2.17
CA GLY A 31 8.48 13.36 -3.42
C GLY A 31 8.91 11.93 -3.74
N ALA A 32 10.22 11.68 -3.74
CA ALA A 32 10.76 10.33 -3.98
C ALA A 32 10.39 9.36 -2.85
N SER A 33 10.35 9.82 -1.60
CA SER A 33 10.07 8.98 -0.44
C SER A 33 8.63 8.48 -0.39
N VAL A 34 7.66 9.27 -0.88
CA VAL A 34 6.23 8.92 -0.95
C VAL A 34 5.88 8.19 -2.24
N LEU A 35 6.55 8.48 -3.36
CA LEU A 35 6.23 7.89 -4.65
C LEU A 35 6.41 6.36 -4.67
N VAL A 36 7.51 5.85 -4.11
CA VAL A 36 7.80 4.41 -4.09
C VAL A 36 6.75 3.61 -3.30
N PRO A 37 6.43 3.93 -2.02
CA PRO A 37 5.40 3.21 -1.29
C PRO A 37 4.02 3.36 -1.92
N PHE A 38 3.72 4.53 -2.52
CA PHE A 38 2.48 4.72 -3.26
C PHE A 38 2.35 3.73 -4.43
N ILE A 39 3.42 3.52 -5.21
CA ILE A 39 3.43 2.53 -6.30
C ILE A 39 3.24 1.10 -5.78
N PHE A 40 3.73 0.81 -4.57
CA PHE A 40 3.61 -0.52 -3.96
C PHE A 40 2.30 -0.72 -3.16
N GLY A 41 1.43 0.28 -3.06
CA GLY A 41 0.22 0.20 -2.22
C GLY A 41 0.51 0.15 -0.72
N ILE A 42 1.70 0.57 -0.29
CA ILE A 42 2.12 0.61 1.13
C ILE A 42 1.80 2.00 1.68
N ASN A 43 1.33 2.08 2.94
CA ASN A 43 1.08 3.35 3.62
C ASN A 43 2.35 4.22 3.66
N PRO A 44 2.39 5.38 2.97
CA PRO A 44 3.57 6.24 2.92
C PRO A 44 3.98 6.83 4.27
N ALA A 45 3.05 6.96 5.22
CA ALA A 45 3.34 7.50 6.55
C ALA A 45 4.31 6.59 7.33
N ILE A 46 4.15 5.27 7.20
CA ILE A 46 5.03 4.28 7.83
C ILE A 46 6.44 4.40 7.25
N VAL A 47 6.55 4.53 5.93
CA VAL A 47 7.83 4.66 5.25
C VAL A 47 8.53 5.97 5.61
N LEU A 48 7.81 7.09 5.65
CA LEU A 48 8.34 8.38 6.10
C LEU A 48 8.84 8.32 7.55
N PHE A 49 8.08 7.67 8.43
CA PHE A 49 8.47 7.47 9.82
C PHE A 49 9.75 6.62 9.94
N MET A 50 9.82 5.49 9.23
CA MET A 50 10.99 4.62 9.21
C MET A 50 12.22 5.27 8.58
N ASN A 51 12.04 6.07 7.53
CA ASN A 51 13.12 6.86 6.92
C ASN A 51 13.69 7.89 7.90
N GLY A 52 12.82 8.54 8.70
CA GLY A 52 13.22 9.44 9.78
C GLY A 52 14.02 8.72 10.87
N VAL A 53 13.49 7.59 11.37
CA VAL A 53 14.18 6.76 12.38
C VAL A 53 15.53 6.25 11.85
N GLY A 54 15.55 5.73 10.62
CA GLY A 54 16.77 5.27 9.97
C GLY A 54 17.80 6.39 9.83
N THR A 55 17.37 7.59 9.45
CA THR A 55 18.27 8.75 9.31
C THR A 55 18.88 9.12 10.67
N LEU A 56 18.11 9.08 11.76
CA LEU A 56 18.66 9.31 13.10
C LEU A 56 19.68 8.23 13.50
N ILE A 57 19.37 6.96 13.23
CA ILE A 57 20.30 5.85 13.48
C ILE A 57 21.59 6.05 12.67
N PHE A 58 21.48 6.43 11.39
CA PHE A 58 22.62 6.69 10.52
C PHE A 58 23.51 7.81 11.07
N ILE A 59 22.93 8.92 11.52
CA ILE A 59 23.66 10.04 12.12
C ILE A 59 24.40 9.58 13.38
N VAL A 60 23.76 8.78 14.23
CA VAL A 60 24.37 8.24 15.46
C VAL A 60 25.54 7.31 15.13
N VAL A 61 25.35 6.37 14.19
CA VAL A 61 26.37 5.41 13.77
C VAL A 61 27.57 6.10 13.11
N THR A 62 27.33 7.10 12.28
CA THR A 62 28.37 7.89 11.61
C THR A 62 29.00 8.96 12.50
N LYS A 63 28.59 9.06 13.77
CA LYS A 63 29.05 10.06 14.75
C LYS A 63 28.88 11.51 14.23
N ALA A 64 27.79 11.77 13.52
CA ALA A 64 27.47 13.06 12.90
C ALA A 64 28.54 13.60 11.93
N LYS A 65 29.35 12.72 11.33
CA LYS A 65 30.40 13.11 10.36
C LYS A 65 29.92 13.13 8.91
N SER A 66 28.76 12.54 8.62
CA SER A 66 28.21 12.46 7.26
C SER A 66 26.79 13.01 7.24
N PRO A 67 26.53 14.10 6.50
CA PRO A 67 25.19 14.65 6.35
C PRO A 67 24.44 13.87 5.27
N ALA A 68 23.70 12.84 5.66
CA ALA A 68 22.84 12.09 4.73
C ALA A 68 21.45 11.87 5.30
N TYR A 69 20.46 11.86 4.41
CA TYR A 69 19.07 11.49 4.68
C TYR A 69 18.75 10.19 3.95
N LEU A 70 18.13 9.25 4.65
CA LEU A 70 17.73 7.97 4.08
C LEU A 70 16.33 8.09 3.50
N GLY A 71 16.22 7.95 2.18
CA GLY A 71 14.95 7.95 1.44
C GLY A 71 14.65 6.62 0.78
N SER A 72 13.46 6.52 0.17
CA SER A 72 13.03 5.33 -0.58
C SER A 72 13.89 5.13 -1.83
N SER A 73 14.49 3.95 -1.99
CA SER A 73 15.37 3.65 -3.13
C SER A 73 14.59 3.09 -4.32
N PHE A 74 14.72 3.75 -5.47
CA PHE A 74 14.03 3.36 -6.71
C PHE A 74 14.61 2.06 -7.30
N ALA A 75 15.81 1.65 -6.88
CA ALA A 75 16.40 0.38 -7.26
C ALA A 75 15.54 -0.82 -6.85
N PHE A 76 14.67 -0.67 -5.85
CA PHE A 76 13.76 -1.73 -5.42
C PHE A 76 12.49 -1.85 -6.26
N LEU A 77 12.16 -0.87 -7.11
CA LEU A 77 10.95 -0.91 -7.95
C LEU A 77 10.92 -2.14 -8.87
N ALA A 78 12.01 -2.38 -9.61
CA ALA A 78 12.10 -3.49 -10.55
C ALA A 78 12.04 -4.88 -9.86
N PRO A 79 12.92 -5.21 -8.88
CA PRO A 79 12.88 -6.53 -8.24
C PRO A 79 11.60 -6.74 -7.42
N ALA A 80 11.10 -5.73 -6.69
CA ALA A 80 9.85 -5.86 -5.96
C ALA A 80 8.66 -6.06 -6.90
N GLY A 81 8.62 -5.32 -8.02
CA GLY A 81 7.59 -5.50 -9.05
C GLY A 81 7.58 -6.93 -9.63
N VAL A 82 8.75 -7.53 -9.87
CA VAL A 82 8.85 -8.93 -10.34
C VAL A 82 8.40 -9.93 -9.27
N VAL A 83 8.71 -9.69 -8.00
CA VAL A 83 8.28 -10.59 -6.91
C VAL A 83 6.77 -10.51 -6.71
N ILE A 84 6.22 -9.30 -6.67
CA ILE A 84 4.77 -9.06 -6.59
C ILE A 84 4.08 -9.69 -7.81
N SER A 85 4.66 -9.56 -9.00
CA SER A 85 4.08 -10.14 -10.20
C SER A 85 4.10 -11.68 -10.16
N LYS A 86 5.21 -12.30 -9.76
CA LYS A 86 5.34 -13.76 -9.79
C LYS A 86 4.69 -14.49 -8.62
N MET A 87 4.69 -13.90 -7.42
CA MET A 87 4.14 -14.55 -6.23
C MET A 87 2.68 -14.16 -5.98
N GLY A 88 2.28 -12.94 -6.32
CA GLY A 88 0.91 -12.47 -6.15
C GLY A 88 -0.05 -12.86 -7.28
N TYR A 89 0.37 -12.83 -8.55
CA TYR A 89 -0.54 -13.17 -9.67
C TYR A 89 -1.08 -14.60 -9.63
N PRO A 90 -0.27 -15.66 -9.42
CA PRO A 90 -0.80 -17.02 -9.52
C PRO A 90 -1.85 -17.35 -8.46
N TYR A 91 -1.78 -16.71 -7.29
CA TYR A 91 -2.79 -16.85 -6.26
C TYR A 91 -4.10 -16.17 -6.66
N VAL A 92 -4.01 -14.91 -7.11
CA VAL A 92 -5.16 -14.11 -7.54
C VAL A 92 -5.84 -14.76 -8.75
N GLU A 93 -5.07 -15.25 -9.74
CA GLU A 93 -5.61 -15.96 -10.90
C GLU A 93 -6.39 -17.21 -10.48
N ARG A 94 -5.83 -18.04 -9.60
CA ARG A 94 -6.53 -19.26 -9.11
C ARG A 94 -7.79 -18.92 -8.31
N LEU A 95 -7.75 -17.85 -7.51
CA LEU A 95 -8.91 -17.37 -6.79
C LEU A 95 -9.99 -16.89 -7.76
N SER A 96 -9.62 -16.09 -8.77
CA SER A 96 -10.54 -15.64 -9.82
C SER A 96 -11.16 -16.83 -10.56
N ASP A 97 -10.37 -17.82 -10.97
CA ASP A 97 -10.90 -19.01 -11.63
C ASP A 97 -11.87 -19.80 -10.74
N ALA A 98 -11.57 -19.91 -9.43
CA ALA A 98 -12.48 -20.55 -8.48
C ALA A 98 -13.80 -19.78 -8.33
N VAL A 99 -13.74 -18.45 -8.21
CA VAL A 99 -14.91 -17.58 -8.13
C VAL A 99 -15.76 -17.66 -9.41
N PHE A 100 -15.11 -17.62 -10.58
CA PHE A 100 -15.79 -17.75 -11.88
C PHE A 100 -16.52 -19.09 -12.01
N ASN A 101 -15.86 -20.19 -11.63
CA ASN A 101 -16.47 -21.52 -11.66
C ASN A 101 -17.65 -21.63 -10.70
N ILE A 102 -17.55 -21.08 -9.49
CA ILE A 102 -18.67 -21.05 -8.53
C ILE A 102 -19.83 -20.23 -9.11
N ARG A 103 -19.55 -19.06 -9.70
CA ARG A 103 -20.59 -18.24 -10.33
C ARG A 103 -21.26 -18.99 -11.49
N MET A 104 -20.50 -19.68 -12.34
CA MET A 104 -21.05 -20.50 -13.42
C MET A 104 -21.95 -21.65 -12.93
N LEU A 105 -21.71 -22.17 -11.72
CA LEU A 105 -22.49 -23.27 -11.15
C LEU A 105 -23.76 -22.80 -10.44
N TYR A 106 -23.72 -21.68 -9.73
CA TYR A 106 -24.79 -21.25 -8.84
C TYR A 106 -25.46 -19.93 -9.23
N ASP A 107 -24.88 -19.18 -10.17
CA ASP A 107 -25.35 -17.87 -10.66
C ASP A 107 -25.72 -16.87 -9.54
N ASP A 108 -25.00 -16.94 -8.42
CA ASP A 108 -25.27 -16.13 -7.22
C ASP A 108 -24.06 -15.26 -6.82
N THR A 109 -24.26 -14.41 -5.81
CA THR A 109 -23.22 -13.55 -5.23
C THR A 109 -22.17 -14.40 -4.52
N VAL A 110 -20.90 -14.21 -4.88
CA VAL A 110 -19.77 -14.84 -4.21
C VAL A 110 -19.22 -13.89 -3.16
N LEU A 111 -19.19 -14.33 -1.90
CA LEU A 111 -18.60 -13.58 -0.81
C LEU A 111 -17.23 -14.15 -0.45
N ILE A 112 -16.21 -13.30 -0.48
CA ILE A 112 -14.87 -13.60 0.01
C ILE A 112 -14.78 -13.12 1.46
N GLY A 113 -14.55 -14.03 2.41
CA GLY A 113 -14.50 -13.72 3.85
C GLY A 113 -13.37 -14.44 4.59
N GLY A 114 -13.34 -14.28 5.91
CA GLY A 114 -12.25 -14.78 6.77
C GLY A 114 -10.94 -14.03 6.55
N GLU A 115 -9.80 -14.65 6.89
CA GLU A 115 -8.48 -14.03 6.69
C GLU A 115 -8.28 -13.50 5.26
N LEU A 116 -8.82 -14.20 4.26
CA LEU A 116 -8.73 -13.76 2.88
C LEU A 116 -9.50 -12.46 2.61
N GLY A 117 -10.65 -12.29 3.26
CA GLY A 117 -11.46 -11.08 3.18
C GLY A 117 -10.83 -9.89 3.92
N GLU A 118 -10.16 -10.14 5.05
CA GLU A 118 -9.42 -9.10 5.80
C GLU A 118 -8.32 -8.44 4.96
N TYR A 119 -7.64 -9.21 4.11
CA TYR A 119 -6.57 -8.70 3.23
C TYR A 119 -7.05 -8.43 1.79
N ALA A 120 -8.36 -8.40 1.55
CA ALA A 120 -8.90 -8.27 0.20
C ALA A 120 -8.52 -6.96 -0.50
N ASP A 121 -8.34 -5.86 0.23
CA ASP A 121 -7.92 -4.55 -0.31
C ASP A 121 -6.66 -4.64 -1.18
N TYR A 122 -5.77 -5.59 -0.90
CA TYR A 122 -4.52 -5.76 -1.65
C TYR A 122 -4.69 -6.42 -3.01
N PHE A 123 -5.79 -7.15 -3.24
CA PHE A 123 -5.93 -7.99 -4.45
C PHE A 123 -7.31 -7.94 -5.12
N ILE A 124 -8.34 -7.43 -4.46
CA ILE A 124 -9.72 -7.55 -4.93
C ILE A 124 -9.96 -6.82 -6.26
N GLU A 125 -9.35 -5.65 -6.46
CA GLU A 125 -9.45 -4.92 -7.74
C GLU A 125 -8.95 -5.75 -8.91
N LYS A 126 -7.91 -6.53 -8.67
CA LYS A 126 -7.31 -7.38 -9.66
C LYS A 126 -8.13 -8.64 -9.90
N VAL A 127 -8.74 -9.21 -8.86
CA VAL A 127 -9.71 -10.32 -9.00
C VAL A 127 -10.88 -9.87 -9.87
N TRP A 128 -11.48 -8.72 -9.57
CA TRP A 128 -12.55 -8.14 -10.39
C TRP A 128 -12.11 -7.89 -11.83
N GLY A 129 -10.92 -7.32 -12.04
CA GLY A 129 -10.39 -7.10 -13.38
C GLY A 129 -10.16 -8.37 -14.20
N ILE A 130 -9.74 -9.47 -13.56
CA ILE A 130 -9.60 -10.78 -14.21
C ILE A 130 -10.99 -11.35 -14.54
N LEU A 131 -11.92 -11.32 -13.60
CA LEU A 131 -13.28 -11.83 -13.81
C LEU A 131 -14.02 -11.08 -14.92
N ASP A 132 -13.95 -9.74 -14.94
CA ASP A 132 -14.50 -8.90 -16.00
C ASP A 132 -13.86 -9.19 -17.38
N SER A 133 -12.63 -9.72 -17.40
CA SER A 133 -11.96 -10.14 -18.63
C SER A 133 -12.34 -11.54 -19.11
N GLN A 134 -12.78 -12.40 -18.18
CA GLN A 134 -13.24 -13.77 -18.46
C GLN A 134 -14.72 -13.80 -18.88
N ASP A 135 -15.51 -12.83 -18.43
CA ASP A 135 -16.90 -12.69 -18.87
C ASP A 135 -16.99 -12.13 -20.29
N ILE A 136 -17.34 -13.02 -21.22
CA ILE A 136 -17.46 -12.74 -22.65
C ILE A 136 -18.76 -11.98 -22.96
N TYR A 137 -19.75 -12.04 -22.07
CA TYR A 137 -21.09 -11.48 -22.28
C TYR A 137 -21.23 -10.06 -21.68
N ARG A 138 -20.38 -9.68 -20.71
CA ARG A 138 -20.33 -8.34 -20.07
C ARG A 138 -21.71 -7.87 -19.57
N GLU A 139 -22.48 -8.77 -18.95
CA GLU A 139 -23.83 -8.44 -18.49
C GLU A 139 -23.84 -7.73 -17.13
N GLU A 140 -22.91 -8.10 -16.23
CA GLU A 140 -22.73 -7.48 -14.90
C GLU A 140 -21.23 -7.29 -14.58
N SER A 141 -20.90 -6.26 -13.81
CA SER A 141 -19.52 -6.10 -13.33
C SER A 141 -19.23 -7.11 -12.23
N ALA A 142 -18.01 -7.64 -12.18
CA ALA A 142 -17.54 -8.50 -11.09
C ALA A 142 -17.70 -7.84 -9.70
N LYS A 143 -17.72 -6.52 -9.63
CA LYS A 143 -18.02 -5.78 -8.38
C LYS A 143 -19.44 -6.01 -7.87
N ASP A 144 -20.38 -6.35 -8.74
CA ASP A 144 -21.79 -6.48 -8.39
C ASP A 144 -22.07 -7.82 -7.70
N TYR A 145 -21.42 -8.90 -8.17
CA TYR A 145 -21.61 -10.24 -7.63
C TYR A 145 -20.46 -10.77 -6.78
N VAL A 146 -19.26 -10.16 -6.79
CA VAL A 146 -18.17 -10.55 -5.88
C VAL A 146 -18.04 -9.52 -4.77
N LYS A 147 -18.41 -9.92 -3.56
CA LYS A 147 -18.36 -9.09 -2.35
C LYS A 147 -17.26 -9.57 -1.41
N VAL A 148 -16.84 -8.68 -0.52
CA VAL A 148 -15.80 -8.94 0.49
C VAL A 148 -16.37 -8.69 1.88
N CYS A 149 -16.10 -9.60 2.80
CA CYS A 149 -16.29 -9.41 4.24
C CYS A 149 -14.91 -9.26 4.89
N GLU A 150 -14.62 -8.07 5.43
CA GLU A 150 -13.34 -7.74 6.10
C GLU A 150 -13.24 -8.33 7.52
N ASP A 151 -14.20 -9.16 7.94
CA ASP A 151 -14.14 -9.82 9.24
C ASP A 151 -13.24 -11.07 9.17
N GLY A 152 -12.02 -10.92 9.70
CA GLY A 152 -10.99 -11.96 9.73
C GLY A 152 -11.31 -13.13 10.66
N GLU A 153 -12.17 -12.95 11.67
CA GLU A 153 -12.47 -14.00 12.65
C GLU A 153 -13.51 -15.02 12.12
N ASN A 154 -14.40 -14.59 11.23
CA ASN A 154 -15.56 -15.38 10.80
C ASN A 154 -15.45 -15.83 9.34
N VAL A 155 -14.94 -17.04 9.14
CA VAL A 155 -14.50 -17.57 7.83
C VAL A 155 -15.64 -18.15 6.95
N ILE A 156 -16.89 -18.23 7.44
CA ILE A 156 -17.99 -19.00 6.80
C ILE A 156 -19.35 -18.26 6.93
N ALA A 157 -20.48 -18.97 7.07
CA ALA A 157 -21.84 -18.42 7.05
C ALA A 157 -22.08 -17.28 8.06
N ILE A 158 -21.33 -17.25 9.15
CA ILE A 158 -21.36 -16.16 10.15
C ILE A 158 -20.80 -14.86 9.56
N GLY A 159 -19.66 -14.93 8.84
CA GLY A 159 -19.10 -13.77 8.16
C GLY A 159 -20.04 -13.25 7.06
N ALA A 160 -20.69 -14.18 6.33
CA ALA A 160 -21.73 -13.81 5.37
C ALA A 160 -22.93 -13.12 6.03
N ALA A 161 -23.43 -13.65 7.15
CA ALA A 161 -24.50 -13.01 7.89
C ALA A 161 -24.10 -11.62 8.41
N MET A 162 -22.89 -11.48 8.95
CA MET A 162 -22.37 -10.20 9.44
C MET A 162 -22.23 -9.15 8.34
N TYR A 163 -21.78 -9.54 7.14
CA TYR A 163 -21.72 -8.64 5.99
C TYR A 163 -23.08 -7.99 5.68
N TYR A 164 -24.13 -8.79 5.59
CA TYR A 164 -25.48 -8.28 5.32
C TYR A 164 -26.07 -7.49 6.49
N ILE A 165 -25.78 -7.89 7.74
CA ILE A 165 -26.19 -7.13 8.95
C ILE A 165 -25.53 -5.74 8.96
N ASN A 166 -24.24 -5.65 8.68
CA ASN A 166 -23.51 -4.38 8.66
C ASN A 166 -24.03 -3.45 7.54
N GLN A 167 -24.32 -3.98 6.34
CA GLN A 167 -24.96 -3.17 5.30
C GLN A 167 -26.34 -2.64 5.72
N ALA A 168 -27.14 -3.45 6.41
CA ALA A 168 -28.45 -3.04 6.90
C ALA A 168 -28.34 -1.96 8.00
N ALA A 169 -27.35 -2.08 8.90
CA ALA A 169 -27.10 -1.11 9.97
C ALA A 169 -26.66 0.27 9.45
N VAL A 170 -25.88 0.33 8.36
CA VAL A 170 -25.42 1.58 7.73
C VAL A 170 -26.56 2.33 7.01
N ARG A 171 -27.68 1.65 6.70
CA ARG A 171 -28.84 2.24 6.02
C ARG A 171 -29.91 2.80 6.97
N LEU A 172 -29.76 2.61 8.28
CA LEU A 172 -30.63 3.16 9.33
C LEU A 172 -30.06 4.45 9.91
#